data_AF-A0A957JQH6-F1
#
_entry.id   AF-A0A957JQH6-F1
#
_cell.length_a   1.000
_cell.length_b   1.000
_cell.length_c   1.000
_cell.angle_alpha   90.00
_cell.angle_beta   90.00
_cell.angle_gamma   90.00
#
_symmetry.space_group_name_H-M   'P 1'
#
loop_
_entity.id
_entity.type
_entity.pdbx_description
1 polymer ?
#
loop_
_entity_poly.entity_id
_entity_poly.type
_entity_poly.pdbx_seq_one_letter_code
_entity_poly.pdbx_strand_id
1 'polypeptide(L)' 'CHVNLIPLNPTEGYSGGPSSRERVQAFQDELARYGVSSTVRVRRGIDIQAGCGQLRDRVLASKQY' A
#
# COMPACT_ATOMS: atom_id res chain seq x y z
N CYS A 1 -12.55 14.83 -8.88
CA CYS A 1 -11.22 14.19 -8.68
C CYS A 1 -11.42 12.82 -8.02
N HIS A 2 -10.39 11.98 -7.99
CA HIS A 2 -10.43 10.66 -7.35
C HIS A 2 -9.17 10.43 -6.51
N VAL A 3 -9.30 9.81 -5.34
CA VAL A 3 -8.18 9.52 -4.44
C VAL A 3 -7.99 8.01 -4.30
N ASN A 4 -6.79 7.53 -4.64
CA ASN A 4 -6.41 6.14 -4.43
C ASN A 4 -5.64 6.01 -3.12
N LEU A 5 -6.25 5.37 -2.12
CA LEU A 5 -5.61 5.07 -0.84
C LEU A 5 -4.76 3.81 -0.97
N ILE A 6 -3.47 3.94 -0.66
CA ILE A 6 -2.51 2.84 -0.69
C ILE A 6 -1.99 2.63 0.73
N PRO A 7 -2.41 1.55 1.41
CA PRO A 7 -1.83 1.20 2.70
C PRO A 7 -0.33 0.99 2.56
N LEU A 8 0.45 1.53 3.51
CA LEU A 8 1.91 1.48 3.46
C LEU A 8 2.42 0.04 3.27
N ASN A 9 3.28 -0.19 2.27
CA ASN A 9 4.02 -1.45 2.14
C ASN A 9 5.14 -1.52 3.18
N PRO A 10 5.43 -2.72 3.72
CA PRO A 10 6.64 -2.91 4.51
C PRO A 10 7.85 -2.33 3.76
N THR A 11 8.59 -1.44 4.42
CA THR A 11 9.71 -0.71 3.82
C THR A 11 10.90 -0.82 4.77
N GLU A 12 12.01 -1.38 4.31
CA GLU A 12 13.24 -1.46 5.11
C GLU A 12 13.70 -0.07 5.57
N GLY A 13 14.11 0.03 6.83
CA GLY A 13 14.56 1.29 7.43
C GLY A 13 13.44 2.25 7.86
N TYR A 14 12.17 1.86 7.67
CA TYR A 14 11.02 2.61 8.19
C TYR A 14 10.28 1.81 9.27
N SER A 15 10.10 2.40 10.44
CA SER A 15 9.48 1.75 11.60
C SER A 15 7.94 1.78 11.59
N GLY A 16 7.32 2.55 10.69
CA GLY A 16 5.87 2.63 10.61
C GLY A 16 5.25 1.45 9.84
N GLY A 17 4.06 1.06 10.29
CA GLY A 17 3.25 0.02 9.65
C GLY A 17 2.10 0.59 8.82
N PRO A 18 1.34 -0.27 8.13
CA PRO A 18 0.10 0.16 7.49
C PRO A 18 -0.92 0.67 8.51
N SER A 19 -1.72 1.65 8.09
CA SER A 19 -2.90 2.06 8.85
C SER A 19 -3.85 0.87 9.03
N SER A 20 -4.51 0.83 10.20
CA SER A 20 -5.57 -0.15 10.44
C SER A 20 -6.74 0.05 9.47
N ARG A 21 -7.54 -1.00 9.30
CA ARG A 21 -8.71 -0.95 8.40
C ARG A 21 -9.69 0.13 8.80
N GLU A 22 -9.90 0.32 10.10
CA GLU A 22 -10.79 1.32 10.68
C GLU A 22 -10.31 2.74 10.36
N ARG A 23 -8.99 2.99 10.45
CA ARG A 23 -8.42 4.30 10.12
C ARG A 23 -8.51 4.60 8.63
N VAL A 24 -8.32 3.60 7.78
CA VAL A 24 -8.48 3.75 6.33
C VAL A 24 -9.94 4.08 6.00
N GLN A 25 -10.90 3.39 6.62
CA GLN A 25 -12.33 3.65 6.42
C GLN A 25 -12.70 5.05 6.89
N ALA A 26 -12.28 5.46 8.08
CA ALA A 26 -12.55 6.82 8.59
C ALA A 26 -12.02 7.91 7.65
N PHE A 27 -10.87 7.68 7.02
CA PHE A 27 -10.33 8.61 6.01
C PHE A 27 -11.16 8.62 4.72
N GLN A 28 -11.64 7.46 4.25
CA GLN A 28 -12.57 7.41 3.12
C GLN A 28 -13.87 8.14 3.40
N ASP A 29 -14.41 7.98 4.61
CA ASP A 29 -15.65 8.63 5.03
C ASP A 29 -15.47 10.16 5.03
N GLU A 30 -14.32 10.65 5.51
CA GLU A 30 -14.02 12.07 5.45
C GLU A 30 -13.92 12.60 4.02
N LEU A 31 -13.24 11.87 3.12
CA LEU A 31 -13.21 12.24 1.70
C LEU A 31 -14.61 12.27 1.08
N ALA A 32 -15.45 11.29 1.41
CA ALA A 32 -16.82 11.22 0.93
C ALA A 32 -17.68 12.39 1.42
N ARG A 33 -17.48 12.87 2.66
CA ARG A 33 -18.15 14.07 3.19
C ARG A 33 -17.87 15.33 2.38
N TYR A 34 -16.70 15.42 1.75
CA TYR A 34 -16.35 16.51 0.82
C TYR A 34 -16.69 16.20 -0.65
N GLY A 35 -17.41 15.11 -0.93
CA GLY A 35 -17.77 14.71 -2.29
C GLY A 35 -16.60 14.14 -3.11
N VAL A 36 -15.52 13.72 -2.44
CA VAL A 36 -14.34 13.15 -3.09
C VAL A 36 -14.45 11.63 -3.13
N SER A 37 -14.59 11.08 -4.33
CA SER A 37 -14.56 9.63 -4.53
C SER A 37 -13.19 9.05 -4.18
N SER A 38 -13.17 7.89 -3.50
CA SER A 38 -11.94 7.21 -3.12
C SER A 38 -12.03 5.70 -3.28
N THR A 39 -10.89 5.06 -3.54
CA THR A 39 -10.75 3.60 -3.49
C THR A 39 -9.57 3.21 -2.61
N VAL A 40 -9.66 2.04 -1.98
CA VAL A 40 -8.54 1.45 -1.23
C VAL A 40 -7.93 0.35 -2.09
N ARG A 41 -6.63 0.46 -2.36
CA ARG A 41 -5.89 -0.61 -3.02
C ARG A 41 -5.77 -1.80 -2.07
N VAL A 42 -6.59 -2.81 -2.31
CA VAL A 42 -6.46 -4.11 -1.64
C VAL A 42 -5.12 -4.73 -2.08
N ARG A 43 -4.30 -5.14 -1.10
CA ARG A 43 -3.10 -5.93 -1.38
C ARG A 43 -3.55 -7.29 -1.91
N ARG A 44 -3.50 -7.48 -3.23
CA ARG A 44 -3.61 -8.81 -3.82
C ARG A 44 -2.29 -9.54 -3.55
N GLY A 45 -2.33 -10.68 -2.87
CA GLY A 45 -1.20 -11.60 -2.79
C GLY A 45 -0.30 -11.52 -1.56
N ILE A 46 -0.86 -11.33 -0.36
CA ILE A 46 -0.15 -11.76 0.86
C ILE A 46 0.10 -13.29 0.81
N ASP A 47 -0.71 -14.03 0.05
CA ASP A 47 -0.54 -15.47 -0.19
C ASP A 47 0.54 -15.82 -1.25
N ILE A 48 1.04 -14.85 -2.04
CA ILE A 48 1.91 -15.13 -3.21
C ILE A 48 3.11 -14.20 -3.42
N GLN A 49 3.49 -13.36 -2.45
CA GLN A 49 4.74 -12.57 -2.52
C GLN A 49 4.91 -11.87 -3.89
N ALA A 50 3.92 -11.06 -4.29
CA ALA A 50 3.91 -10.35 -5.58
C ALA A 50 3.63 -8.84 -5.43
N GLY A 51 4.10 -8.24 -4.35
CA GLY A 51 3.91 -6.81 -4.06
C GLY A 51 4.90 -5.90 -4.79
N CYS A 52 4.45 -4.72 -5.22
CA CYS A 52 5.34 -3.65 -5.69
C CYS A 52 6.32 -3.24 -4.58
N GLY A 53 7.61 -3.58 -4.79
CA GLY A 53 8.71 -3.45 -3.83
C GLY A 53 9.68 -4.63 -3.95
N GLN A 54 9.17 -5.84 -4.21
CA GLN A 54 9.95 -7.08 -4.29
C GLN A 54 10.76 -7.25 -5.60
N LEU A 55 10.53 -6.38 -6.58
CA LEU A 55 11.33 -6.36 -7.80
C LEU A 55 12.74 -5.80 -7.55
N ARG A 56 12.93 -4.96 -6.52
CA ARG A 56 14.25 -4.40 -6.20
C ARG A 56 15.20 -5.47 -5.68
N ASP A 57 14.70 -6.37 -4.85
CA ASP A 57 15.51 -7.43 -4.23
C ASP A 57 15.97 -8.46 -5.29
N ARG A 58 15.13 -8.75 -6.29
CA ARG A 58 15.51 -9.61 -7.43
C ARG A 58 16.65 -9.03 -8.28
N VAL A 59 16.68 -7.71 -8.48
CA VAL A 59 17.72 -7.04 -9.29
C VAL A 59 19.07 -7.00 -8.55
N LEU A 60 19.06 -6.89 -7.22
CA LEU A 60 20.29 -6.94 -6.42
C LEU A 60 20.86 -8.36 -6.36
N ALA A 61 20.01 -9.38 -6.26
CA ALA A 61 20.43 -10.79 -6.30
C ALA A 61 20.98 -11.23 -7.67
N SER A 62 20.54 -10.63 -8.78
CA SER A 62 21.00 -10.98 -10.13
C SER A 62 22.33 -10.33 -10.55
N LYS A 63 22.86 -9.37 -9.77
CA LYS A 63 24.13 -8.69 -10.06
C LYS A 63 25.37 -9.38 -9.45
N GLN A 64 25.20 -10.56 -8.86
CA GLN A 64 26.30 -11.30 -8.22
C GLN A 64 26.82 -12.49 -9.05
N TYR A 65 26.54 -12.50 -10.36
CA TYR A 65 27.13 -13.41 -11.35
C TYR A 65 27.95 -12.65 -12.37
#